data_AF-A0A2H5V3G4-F1
#
_entry.id   AF-A0A2H5V3G4-F1
#
_cell.length_a   1.000
_cell.length_b   1.000
_cell.length_c   1.000
_cell.angle_alpha   90.00
_cell.angle_beta   90.00
_cell.angle_gamma   90.00
#
_symmetry.space_group_name_H-M   'P 1'
#
loop_
_entity.id
_entity.type
_entity.pdbx_description
1 polymer ?
#
loop_
_entity_poly.entity_id
_entity_poly.type
_entity_poly.pdbx_seq_one_letter_code
_entity_poly.pdbx_strand_id
1 'polypeptide(L)'
;MFINYLYHSIRGYTIVSHPITIKVKTEVLELAEKMVRYGIARSRSHAINLMIERGMEKAVDEVKFWEDLHNGVERLRRSGYRIRHGGLGEILREGRAKR
;
A
#
# COMPACT_ATOMS: atom_id res chain seq x y z
N MET A 1 3.94 13.78 -44.98
CA MET A 1 4.56 14.05 -43.65
C MET A 1 3.89 15.24 -42.94
N PHE A 2 2.55 15.29 -42.87
CA PHE A 2 1.81 16.33 -42.12
C PHE A 2 0.51 15.83 -41.47
N ILE A 3 0.12 14.57 -41.69
CA ILE A 3 -1.13 13.99 -41.15
C ILE A 3 -0.91 13.37 -39.75
N ASN A 4 0.33 13.02 -39.38
CA ASN A 4 0.63 12.42 -38.07
C ASN A 4 0.56 13.42 -36.90
N TYR A 5 0.73 14.72 -37.16
CA TYR A 5 0.71 15.74 -36.10
C TYR A 5 -0.69 16.14 -35.64
N LEU A 6 -1.73 15.93 -36.47
CA LEU A 6 -3.11 16.31 -36.13
C LEU A 6 -3.92 15.23 -35.41
N TYR A 7 -3.47 13.97 -35.43
CA TYR A 7 -4.25 12.84 -34.89
C TYR A 7 -4.08 12.61 -33.38
N HIS A 8 -2.99 13.10 -32.77
CA HIS A 8 -2.72 12.89 -31.32
C HIS A 8 -3.27 13.99 -30.41
N SER A 9 -3.89 15.04 -30.98
CA SER A 9 -4.48 16.14 -30.20
C SER A 9 -5.85 15.81 -29.60
N ILE A 10 -6.44 14.63 -29.88
CA ILE A 10 -7.84 14.35 -29.54
C ILE A 10 -7.98 12.88 -29.06
N ARG A 11 -8.14 12.69 -27.73
CA ARG A 11 -8.46 11.46 -26.96
C ARG A 11 -7.29 10.67 -26.33
N GLY A 12 -7.28 10.67 -25.00
CA GLY A 12 -6.88 9.52 -24.18
C GLY A 12 -5.38 9.33 -24.00
N TYR A 13 -4.84 9.83 -22.88
CA TYR A 13 -3.51 9.46 -22.42
C TYR A 13 -3.45 7.95 -22.18
N THR A 14 -2.88 7.19 -23.13
CA THR A 14 -2.52 5.79 -22.91
C THR A 14 -1.34 5.79 -21.97
N ILE A 15 -1.47 5.19 -20.78
CA ILE A 15 -0.33 4.98 -19.88
C ILE A 15 0.55 3.92 -20.54
N VAL A 16 1.62 4.35 -21.21
CA VAL A 16 2.54 3.44 -21.89
C VAL A 16 3.52 2.89 -20.85
N SER A 17 3.51 1.58 -20.62
CA SER A 17 4.50 0.89 -19.80
C SER A 17 5.53 0.18 -20.69
N HIS A 18 6.81 0.42 -20.45
CA HIS A 18 7.91 -0.25 -21.15
C HIS A 18 8.65 -1.16 -20.17
N PRO A 19 8.85 -2.44 -20.49
CA PRO A 19 9.63 -3.33 -19.64
C PRO A 19 11.09 -2.91 -19.66
N ILE A 20 11.68 -2.79 -18.47
CA ILE A 20 13.11 -2.52 -18.29
C ILE A 20 13.71 -3.57 -17.35
N THR A 21 14.99 -3.87 -17.56
CA THR A 21 15.80 -4.65 -16.63
C THR A 21 16.70 -3.70 -15.87
N ILE A 22 16.61 -3.69 -14.55
CA ILE A 22 17.42 -2.85 -13.67
C ILE A 22 18.14 -3.71 -12.62
N LYS A 23 19.33 -3.27 -12.21
CA LYS A 23 20.00 -3.81 -11.03
C LYS A 23 19.67 -2.91 -9.84
N VAL A 24 19.25 -3.51 -8.74
CA VAL A 24 18.91 -2.81 -7.49
C VAL A 24 19.63 -3.46 -6.33
N LYS A 25 19.77 -2.72 -5.23
CA LYS A 25 20.23 -3.29 -3.96
C LYS A 25 19.22 -4.30 -3.43
N THR A 26 19.69 -5.30 -2.70
CA THR A 26 18.84 -6.33 -2.07
C THR A 26 17.74 -5.72 -1.21
N GLU A 27 18.06 -4.66 -0.46
CA GLU A 27 17.11 -3.94 0.42
C GLU A 27 15.88 -3.42 -0.35
N VAL A 28 16.07 -2.95 -1.58
CA VAL A 28 14.98 -2.44 -2.44
C VAL A 28 14.11 -3.59 -2.92
N LEU A 29 14.73 -4.74 -3.25
CA LEU A 29 14.00 -5.92 -3.67
C LEU A 29 13.17 -6.49 -2.52
N GLU A 30 13.74 -6.59 -1.31
CA GLU A 30 13.03 -7.02 -0.11
C GLU A 30 11.84 -6.10 0.22
N LEU A 31 12.03 -4.79 0.09
CA LEU A 31 10.94 -3.83 0.26
C LEU A 31 9.82 -4.05 -0.77
N ALA A 32 10.17 -4.26 -2.05
CA ALA A 32 9.20 -4.57 -3.09
C ALA A 32 8.42 -5.86 -2.78
N GLU A 33 9.09 -6.89 -2.27
CA GLU A 33 8.45 -8.15 -1.89
C GLU A 33 7.51 -7.99 -0.70
N LYS A 34 7.89 -7.21 0.31
CA LYS A 34 6.99 -6.85 1.43
C LYS A 34 5.78 -6.07 0.93
N MET A 35 5.97 -5.11 0.03
CA MET A 35 4.86 -4.35 -0.56
C MET A 35 3.86 -5.25 -1.31
N VAL A 36 4.34 -6.27 -2.02
CA VAL A 36 3.47 -7.27 -2.65
C VAL A 36 2.78 -8.14 -1.60
N ARG A 37 3.51 -8.61 -0.59
CA ARG A 37 2.98 -9.47 0.48
C ARG A 37 1.84 -8.81 1.25
N TYR A 38 1.95 -7.52 1.55
CA TYR A 38 0.92 -6.77 2.26
C TYR A 38 -0.17 -6.20 1.34
N GLY A 39 -0.12 -6.47 0.04
CA GLY A 39 -1.13 -6.01 -0.93
C GLY A 39 -1.03 -4.52 -1.29
N ILE A 40 0.04 -3.83 -0.88
CA ILE A 40 0.34 -2.44 -1.26
C ILE A 40 0.61 -2.36 -2.77
N ALA A 41 1.27 -3.38 -3.32
CA ALA A 41 1.55 -3.49 -4.74
C ALA A 41 1.05 -4.82 -5.33
N ARG A 42 0.72 -4.80 -6.62
CA ARG A 42 0.26 -5.99 -7.36
C ARG A 42 1.39 -6.88 -7.86
N SER A 43 2.60 -6.33 -7.99
CA SER A 43 3.80 -7.02 -8.45
C SER A 43 5.05 -6.24 -8.03
N ARG A 44 6.24 -6.85 -8.17
CA ARG A 44 7.52 -6.17 -7.88
C ARG A 44 7.74 -4.94 -8.76
N SER A 45 7.41 -5.03 -10.05
CA SER A 45 7.51 -3.87 -10.96
C SER A 45 6.57 -2.75 -10.56
N HIS A 46 5.35 -3.08 -10.13
CA HIS A 46 4.41 -2.09 -9.61
C HIS A 46 4.96 -1.46 -8.32
N ALA A 47 5.52 -2.25 -7.40
CA ALA A 47 6.14 -1.74 -6.18
C ALA A 47 7.33 -0.79 -6.48
N ILE A 48 8.20 -1.16 -7.42
CA ILE A 48 9.32 -0.32 -7.86
C ILE A 48 8.81 0.98 -8.47
N ASN A 49 7.79 0.93 -9.33
CA ASN A 49 7.20 2.15 -9.89
C ASN A 49 6.63 3.05 -8.79
N LEU A 50 5.91 2.49 -7.81
CA LEU A 50 5.40 3.26 -6.66
C LEU A 50 6.53 3.90 -5.85
N MET A 51 7.64 3.18 -5.64
CA MET A 51 8.83 3.72 -4.98
C MET A 51 9.47 4.87 -5.76
N ILE A 52 9.51 4.77 -7.09
CA ILE A 52 10.02 5.83 -7.97
C ILE A 52 9.10 7.05 -7.94
N GLU A 53 7.78 6.85 -8.00
CA GLU A 53 6.78 7.92 -8.02
C GLU A 53 6.64 8.66 -6.68
N ARG A 54 6.67 7.91 -5.56
CA ARG A 54 6.35 8.45 -4.22
C ARG A 54 7.58 8.66 -3.34
N GLY A 55 8.71 8.07 -3.71
CA GLY A 55 9.93 8.00 -2.90
C GLY A 55 9.99 6.76 -2.01
N MET A 56 11.22 6.30 -1.71
CA MET A 56 11.44 5.10 -0.90
C MET A 56 10.98 5.26 0.56
N GLU A 57 11.13 6.45 1.14
CA GLU A 57 10.73 6.72 2.54
C GLU A 57 9.25 6.40 2.77
N LYS A 58 8.37 6.90 1.89
CA LYS A 58 6.94 6.62 1.96
C LYS A 58 6.61 5.13 1.83
N ALA A 59 7.33 4.42 0.96
CA ALA A 59 7.14 2.98 0.80
C ALA A 59 7.55 2.21 2.07
N VAL A 60 8.63 2.63 2.73
CA VAL A 60 9.07 2.05 4.01
C VAL A 60 8.02 2.29 5.10
N ASP A 61 7.50 3.50 5.22
CA ASP A 61 6.50 3.84 6.24
C ASP A 61 5.19 3.08 6.02
N GLU A 62 4.74 2.97 4.77
CA GLU A 62 3.54 2.22 4.43
C GLU A 62 3.71 0.74 4.77
N VAL A 63 4.86 0.13 4.46
CA VAL A 63 5.16 -1.25 4.85
C VAL A 63 5.20 -1.43 6.37
N LYS A 64 5.84 -0.52 7.11
CA LYS A 64 5.88 -0.59 8.58
C LYS A 64 4.48 -0.56 9.19
N PHE A 65 3.62 0.34 8.71
CA PHE A 65 2.23 0.43 9.16
C PHE A 65 1.49 -0.91 8.99
N TRP A 66 1.64 -1.55 7.83
CA TRP A 66 1.02 -2.85 7.56
C TRP A 66 1.63 -3.99 8.37
N GLU A 67 2.94 -3.97 8.60
CA GLU A 67 3.62 -4.90 9.51
C GLU A 67 3.07 -4.80 10.93
N ASP A 68 2.95 -3.60 11.46
CA ASP A 68 2.43 -3.35 12.80
C ASP A 68 0.96 -3.74 12.93
N LEU A 69 0.14 -3.44 11.92
CA LEU A 69 -1.26 -3.85 11.89
C LEU A 69 -1.39 -5.39 11.87
N HIS A 70 -0.61 -6.06 11.03
CA HIS A 70 -0.62 -7.52 10.95
C HIS A 70 -0.21 -8.16 12.28
N ASN A 71 0.85 -7.64 12.90
CA ASN A 71 1.30 -8.08 14.22
C ASN A 71 0.24 -7.82 15.30
N GLY A 72 -0.43 -6.67 15.26
CA GLY A 72 -1.52 -6.32 16.16
C GLY A 72 -2.70 -7.29 16.06
N VAL A 73 -3.11 -7.62 14.84
CA VAL A 73 -4.17 -8.60 14.58
C VAL A 73 -3.78 -10.00 15.08
N GLU A 74 -2.56 -10.44 14.80
CA GLU A 74 -2.07 -11.74 15.27
C GLU A 74 -1.99 -11.82 16.80
N ARG A 75 -1.56 -10.74 17.47
CA ARG A 75 -1.61 -10.65 18.94
C ARG A 75 -3.03 -10.77 19.48
N LEU A 76 -3.99 -10.07 18.86
CA LEU A 76 -5.39 -10.10 19.25
C LEU A 76 -6.02 -11.49 19.05
N ARG A 77 -5.65 -12.15 17.96
CA ARG A 77 -6.08 -13.52 17.67
C ARG A 77 -5.54 -14.50 18.71
N ARG A 78 -4.26 -14.38 19.08
CA ARG A 78 -3.62 -15.23 20.12
C ARG A 78 -4.18 -15.02 21.51
N SER A 79 -4.63 -13.81 21.84
CA SER A 79 -5.29 -13.56 23.13
C SER A 79 -6.73 -14.08 23.20
N GLY A 80 -7.26 -14.66 22.11
CA GLY A 80 -8.61 -15.21 22.06
C GLY A 80 -9.71 -14.13 22.12
N TYR A 81 -9.37 -12.87 21.82
CA TYR A 81 -10.33 -11.77 21.89
C TYR A 81 -11.43 -11.95 20.83
N ARG A 82 -12.66 -12.22 21.28
CA ARG A 82 -13.83 -12.25 20.40
C ARG A 82 -14.29 -10.82 20.13
N ILE A 83 -14.28 -10.41 18.87
CA ILE A 83 -14.91 -9.17 18.43
C ILE A 83 -16.41 -9.30 18.73
N ARG A 84 -16.88 -8.57 19.73
CA ARG A 84 -18.30 -8.45 20.04
C ARG A 84 -18.86 -7.33 19.17
N HIS A 85 -19.87 -7.64 18.37
CA HIS A 85 -20.66 -6.61 17.68
C HIS A 85 -21.77 -6.11 18.61
N GLY A 86 -22.01 -4.80 18.64
CA GLY A 86 -22.93 -4.17 19.61
C GLY A 86 -22.28 -3.98 20.99
N GLY A 87 -22.47 -2.79 21.58
CA GLY A 87 -21.81 -2.37 22.83
C GLY A 87 -21.10 -1.02 22.75
N LEU A 88 -20.98 -0.43 21.55
CA LEU A 88 -20.35 0.89 21.36
C LEU A 88 -21.02 1.98 22.23
N GLY A 89 -22.35 1.95 22.35
CA GLY A 89 -23.10 2.92 23.16
C GLY A 89 -22.91 2.76 24.68
N GLU A 90 -22.44 1.60 25.14
CA GLU A 90 -22.11 1.35 26.55
C GLU A 90 -20.69 1.83 26.85
N ILE A 91 -19.73 1.46 26.00
CA ILE A 91 -18.34 1.96 26.05
C ILE A 91 -18.29 3.50 25.96
N LEU A 92 -19.07 4.09 25.07
CA LEU A 92 -19.16 5.56 24.93
C LEU A 92 -19.82 6.22 26.14
N ARG A 93 -20.76 5.56 26.82
CA ARG A 93 -21.36 6.07 28.07
C ARG A 93 -20.36 6.02 29.22
N GLU A 94 -19.64 4.91 29.38
CA GLU A 94 -18.59 4.76 30.39
C GLU A 94 -17.47 5.78 30.22
N GLY A 95 -17.04 6.04 28.98
CA GLY A 95 -16.03 7.05 28.68
C GLY A 95 -16.48 8.49 28.99
N ARG A 96 -17.80 8.78 28.90
CA ARG A 96 -18.37 10.08 29.28
C ARG A 96 -18.58 10.23 30.78
N ALA A 97 -18.85 9.14 31.50
CA ALA A 97 -19.05 9.15 32.95
C ALA A 97 -17.73 9.24 33.75
N LYS A 98 -16.58 8.98 33.10
CA LYS A 98 -15.23 9.12 33.69
C LYS A 98 -14.58 10.49 33.47
N ARG A 99 -15.29 11.46 32.88
CA ARG A 99 -14.89 12.87 32.84
C ARG A 99 -15.62 13.65 33.93
#